data_AF-A0A6G1CFR4-F1
#
_entry.id   AF-A0A6G1CFR4-F1
#
_cell.length_a   1.000
_cell.length_b   1.000
_cell.length_c   1.000
_cell.angle_alpha   90.00
_cell.angle_beta   90.00
_cell.angle_gamma   90.00
#
_symmetry.space_group_name_H-M   'P 1'
#
loop_
_entity.id
_entity.type
_entity.pdbx_description
1 polymer ?
#
loop_
_entity_poly.entity_id
_entity_poly.type
_entity_poly.pdbx_seq_one_letter_code
_entity_poly.pdbx_strand_id
1 'polypeptide(L)'
;MAALEQCERDFNALVERMVNLNLDSGDDDGAAAAASDPDPPEPPAPQAAPGAEERAYYVETMLSEMSSATSMDDARERGLRVLDAFGAAVDASSRDGAAARLDAASRQSDILKRAVLFHHRLRQTQEAAQEELRRQVDDYKEQVRRLEATNYALSLHLRQADLHRGGGAMAPGPGNPEIF
;
A
#
# COMPACT_ATOMS: atom_id res chain seq x y z
N MET A 1 -7.51 15.79 16.74
CA MET A 1 -6.75 14.59 16.31
C MET A 1 -7.64 13.35 16.16
N ALA A 2 -8.59 13.07 17.06
CA ALA A 2 -9.43 11.86 17.01
C ALA A 2 -10.24 11.64 15.70
N ALA A 3 -10.74 12.70 15.05
CA ALA A 3 -11.54 12.56 13.82
C ALA A 3 -10.71 12.13 12.59
N LEU A 4 -9.41 12.45 12.56
CA LEU A 4 -8.51 12.07 11.47
C LEU A 4 -8.12 10.60 11.58
N GLU A 5 -7.83 10.13 12.79
CA GLU A 5 -7.56 8.71 13.06
C GLU A 5 -8.78 7.84 12.77
N GLN A 6 -9.98 8.34 13.04
CA GLN A 6 -11.22 7.62 12.73
C GLN A 6 -11.38 7.44 11.22
N CYS A 7 -11.12 8.50 10.45
CA CYS A 7 -11.20 8.46 8.99
C CYS A 7 -10.15 7.53 8.36
N GLU A 8 -8.97 7.44 8.96
CA GLU A 8 -7.91 6.50 8.56
C GLU A 8 -8.28 5.05 8.86
N ARG A 9 -8.87 4.76 10.03
CA ARG A 9 -9.39 3.43 10.37
C ARG A 9 -10.53 3.00 9.46
N ASP A 10 -11.48 3.90 9.19
CA ASP A 10 -12.63 3.63 8.33
C ASP A 10 -12.19 3.34 6.88
N PHE A 11 -11.16 4.04 6.40
CA PHE A 11 -10.60 3.80 5.06
C PHE A 11 -9.83 2.47 4.99
N ASN A 12 -9.03 2.13 6.00
CA ASN A 12 -8.35 0.82 6.07
C ASN A 12 -9.34 -0.34 6.11
N ALA A 13 -10.43 -0.20 6.88
CA ALA A 13 -11.51 -1.20 6.91
C ALA A 13 -12.22 -1.35 5.55
N LEU A 14 -12.37 -0.26 4.79
CA LEU A 14 -12.95 -0.28 3.44
C LEU A 14 -12.01 -0.95 2.43
N VAL A 15 -10.69 -0.74 2.55
CA VAL A 15 -9.68 -1.41 1.72
C VAL A 15 -9.67 -2.91 1.98
N GLU A 16 -9.66 -3.34 3.25
CA GLU A 16 -9.73 -4.76 3.61
C GLU A 16 -11.01 -5.41 3.09
N ARG A 17 -12.17 -4.73 3.19
CA ARG A 17 -13.43 -5.24 2.65
C ARG A 17 -13.40 -5.41 1.12
N MET A 18 -12.80 -4.46 0.39
CA MET A 18 -12.66 -4.60 -1.08
C MET A 18 -11.71 -5.73 -1.47
N VAL A 19 -10.62 -5.92 -0.73
CA VAL A 19 -9.68 -7.02 -0.98
C VAL A 19 -10.37 -8.35 -0.72
N ASN A 20 -11.11 -8.48 0.38
CA ASN A 20 -11.86 -9.70 0.69
C ASN A 20 -12.96 -9.97 -0.34
N LEU A 21 -13.70 -8.96 -0.81
CA LEU A 21 -14.70 -9.14 -1.88
C LEU A 21 -14.08 -9.56 -3.23
N ASN A 22 -12.85 -9.12 -3.52
CA ASN A 22 -12.13 -9.55 -4.71
C ASN A 22 -11.52 -10.96 -4.56
N LEU A 23 -11.28 -11.43 -3.34
CA LEU A 23 -10.83 -12.80 -3.05
C LEU A 23 -11.99 -13.79 -2.98
N ASP A 24 -13.18 -13.35 -2.56
CA ASP A 24 -14.43 -14.14 -2.47
C ASP A 24 -15.13 -14.31 -3.83
N SER A 25 -14.60 -13.68 -4.90
CA SER A 25 -15.09 -13.85 -6.28
C SER A 25 -14.43 -15.04 -7.00
N GLY A 26 -13.66 -15.88 -6.29
CA GLY A 26 -13.04 -17.10 -6.82
C GLY A 26 -13.44 -18.32 -5.99
N ASP A 27 -14.39 -19.08 -6.53
CA ASP A 27 -14.68 -20.49 -6.27
C ASP A 27 -14.85 -20.93 -4.80
N ASP A 28 -16.10 -20.89 -4.34
CA ASP A 28 -16.56 -21.64 -3.18
C ASP A 28 -17.20 -22.95 -3.68
N ASP A 29 -16.37 -24.00 -3.82
CA ASP A 29 -16.82 -25.39 -3.86
C ASP A 29 -15.91 -26.19 -2.91
N GLY A 30 -16.48 -26.72 -1.83
CA GLY A 30 -15.84 -27.79 -1.05
C GLY A 30 -15.67 -27.54 0.44
N ALA A 31 -16.74 -27.79 1.17
CA ALA A 31 -16.84 -27.96 2.61
C ALA A 31 -15.70 -28.77 3.28
N ALA A 32 -15.44 -28.38 4.53
CA ALA A 32 -14.56 -29.03 5.49
C ALA A 32 -14.82 -30.53 5.71
N ALA A 33 -13.75 -31.33 5.77
CA ALA A 33 -13.66 -32.53 6.60
C ALA A 33 -12.21 -32.94 6.89
N ALA A 34 -11.90 -32.98 8.19
CA ALA A 34 -11.02 -33.90 8.93
C ALA A 34 -9.77 -34.52 8.27
N ALA A 35 -8.67 -34.34 8.99
CA ALA A 35 -7.39 -35.03 8.82
C ALA A 35 -7.49 -36.56 8.94
N SER A 36 -6.89 -37.28 7.97
CA SER A 36 -6.06 -38.49 8.20
C SER A 36 -5.49 -39.06 6.89
N ASP A 37 -4.17 -39.28 6.92
CA ASP A 37 -3.27 -40.14 6.11
C ASP A 37 -2.95 -39.84 4.62
N PRO A 38 -1.67 -39.99 4.20
CA PRO A 38 -1.21 -39.74 2.83
C PRO A 38 -1.13 -41.04 2.02
N ASP A 39 -1.84 -41.10 0.89
CA ASP A 39 -1.65 -42.10 -0.17
C ASP A 39 -1.12 -41.40 -1.45
N PRO A 40 -0.41 -42.12 -2.35
CA PRO A 40 0.51 -41.57 -3.35
C PRO A 40 -0.19 -40.89 -4.55
N PRO A 41 0.53 -40.03 -5.29
CA PRO A 41 -0.07 -39.09 -6.22
C PRO A 41 -0.64 -39.77 -7.47
N GLU A 42 -1.95 -39.68 -7.63
CA GLU A 42 -2.65 -39.92 -8.89
C GLU A 42 -2.30 -38.78 -9.88
N PRO A 43 -1.98 -39.08 -11.16
CA PRO A 43 -1.60 -38.05 -12.12
C PRO A 43 -2.78 -37.09 -12.38
N PRO A 44 -2.51 -35.78 -12.52
CA PRO A 44 -3.57 -34.80 -12.73
C PRO A 44 -4.26 -35.07 -14.07
N ALA A 45 -5.58 -35.26 -14.03
CA ALA A 45 -6.43 -35.26 -15.22
C ALA A 45 -6.18 -33.96 -16.03
N PRO A 46 -6.15 -34.04 -17.37
CA PRO A 46 -5.87 -32.87 -18.20
C PRO A 46 -6.95 -31.81 -17.97
N GLN A 47 -6.56 -30.71 -17.31
CA GLN A 47 -7.38 -29.52 -17.18
C GLN A 47 -7.71 -29.03 -18.59
N ALA A 48 -8.98 -29.11 -18.97
CA ALA A 48 -9.46 -28.63 -20.26
C ALA A 48 -9.09 -27.14 -20.38
N ALA A 49 -8.26 -26.82 -21.38
CA ALA A 49 -7.84 -25.44 -21.62
C ALA A 49 -9.08 -24.55 -21.81
N PRO A 50 -9.10 -23.31 -21.29
CA PRO A 50 -10.20 -22.38 -21.50
C PRO A 50 -10.48 -22.24 -23.00
N GLY A 51 -11.75 -22.40 -23.39
CA GLY A 51 -12.20 -22.41 -24.79
C GLY A 51 -12.03 -23.74 -25.53
N ALA A 52 -11.75 -24.86 -24.84
CA ALA A 52 -11.74 -26.19 -25.47
C ALA A 52 -13.13 -26.58 -26.02
N GLU A 53 -14.20 -26.29 -25.28
CA GLU A 53 -15.58 -26.57 -25.69
C GLU A 53 -16.02 -25.70 -26.87
N GLU A 54 -15.66 -24.41 -26.87
CA GLU A 54 -15.97 -23.49 -27.95
C GLU A 54 -15.22 -23.88 -29.24
N ARG A 55 -13.94 -24.29 -29.12
CA ARG A 55 -13.17 -24.86 -30.23
C ARG A 55 -13.79 -26.16 -30.76
N ALA A 56 -14.24 -27.05 -29.88
CA ALA A 56 -14.92 -28.28 -30.27
C ALA A 56 -16.23 -27.99 -31.01
N TYR A 57 -17.02 -27.03 -30.53
CA TYR A 57 -18.27 -26.58 -31.15
C TYR A 57 -18.06 -26.06 -32.58
N TYR A 58 -17.06 -25.20 -32.81
CA TYR A 58 -16.76 -24.69 -34.15
C TYR A 58 -16.24 -25.78 -35.09
N VAL A 59 -15.45 -26.74 -34.59
CA VAL A 59 -14.97 -27.89 -35.37
C VAL A 59 -16.12 -28.83 -35.74
N GLU A 60 -17.01 -29.16 -34.80
CA GLU A 60 -18.18 -30.00 -35.06
C GLU A 60 -19.16 -29.34 -36.04
N THR A 61 -19.40 -28.03 -35.89
CA THR A 61 -20.25 -27.26 -36.80
C THR A 61 -19.67 -27.21 -38.21
N MET A 62 -18.35 -27.00 -38.34
CA MET A 62 -17.67 -27.04 -39.63
C MET A 62 -17.75 -28.41 -40.30
N LEU A 63 -17.51 -29.49 -39.54
CA LEU A 63 -17.59 -30.86 -40.05
C LEU A 63 -19.03 -31.23 -40.45
N SER A 64 -20.03 -30.84 -39.66
CA SER A 64 -21.45 -31.03 -39.95
C SER A 64 -21.86 -30.30 -41.25
N GLU A 65 -21.54 -29.02 -41.36
CA GLU A 65 -21.85 -28.21 -42.56
C GLU A 65 -21.16 -28.73 -43.82
N MET A 66 -19.89 -29.14 -43.74
CA MET A 66 -19.16 -29.71 -44.87
C MET A 66 -19.67 -31.11 -45.25
N SER A 67 -20.10 -31.92 -44.28
CA SER A 67 -20.63 -33.27 -44.53
C SER A 67 -22.02 -33.26 -45.18
N SER A 68 -22.79 -32.19 -44.99
CA SER A 68 -24.12 -32.00 -45.58
C SER A 68 -24.10 -31.34 -46.96
N ALA A 69 -22.93 -30.93 -47.44
CA ALA A 69 -22.76 -30.25 -48.72
C ALA A 69 -22.97 -31.19 -49.91
N THR A 70 -23.59 -30.65 -50.97
CA THR A 70 -23.94 -31.43 -52.18
C THR A 70 -22.84 -31.42 -53.25
N SER A 71 -21.89 -30.48 -53.14
CA SER A 71 -20.75 -30.31 -54.06
C SER A 71 -19.54 -29.78 -53.30
N MET A 72 -18.34 -29.99 -53.87
CA MET A 72 -17.09 -29.50 -53.28
C MET A 72 -17.03 -27.96 -53.23
N ASP A 73 -17.71 -27.27 -54.16
CA ASP A 73 -17.81 -25.80 -54.14
C ASP A 73 -18.79 -25.31 -53.05
N ASP A 74 -19.90 -26.03 -52.82
CA ASP A 74 -20.87 -25.76 -51.74
C ASP A 74 -20.22 -26.00 -50.35
N ALA A 75 -19.41 -27.05 -50.21
CA ALA A 75 -18.64 -27.32 -48.99
C ALA A 75 -17.63 -26.19 -48.70
N ARG A 76 -17.00 -25.62 -49.73
CA ARG A 76 -16.06 -24.49 -49.58
C ARG A 76 -16.77 -23.22 -49.15
N GLU A 77 -17.91 -22.90 -49.76
CA GLU A 77 -18.67 -21.71 -49.39
C GLU A 77 -19.19 -21.79 -47.94
N ARG A 78 -19.70 -22.96 -47.53
CA ARG A 78 -20.11 -23.21 -46.14
C ARG A 78 -18.94 -23.14 -45.16
N GLY A 79 -17.80 -23.74 -45.51
CA GLY A 79 -16.59 -23.66 -44.71
C GLY A 79 -16.10 -22.22 -44.51
N LEU A 80 -16.12 -21.40 -45.56
CA LEU A 80 -15.78 -19.98 -45.48
C LEU A 80 -16.72 -19.22 -44.52
N ARG A 81 -18.03 -19.45 -44.60
CA ARG A 81 -19.00 -18.80 -43.70
C ARG A 81 -18.79 -19.16 -42.23
N VAL A 82 -18.47 -20.42 -41.93
CA VAL A 82 -18.18 -20.84 -40.54
C VAL A 82 -16.88 -20.21 -40.03
N LEU A 83 -15.85 -20.11 -40.87
CA LEU A 83 -14.60 -19.45 -40.53
C LEU A 83 -14.75 -17.93 -40.33
N ASP A 84 -15.56 -17.26 -41.15
CA ASP A 84 -15.88 -15.85 -40.99
C ASP A 84 -16.64 -15.59 -39.67
N ALA A 85 -17.60 -16.46 -39.34
CA ALA A 85 -18.33 -16.39 -38.06
C ALA A 85 -17.42 -16.61 -36.85
N PHE A 86 -16.47 -17.55 -36.95
CA PHE A 86 -15.44 -17.76 -35.93
C PHE A 86 -14.53 -16.54 -35.79
N GLY A 87 -14.05 -15.97 -36.89
CA GLY A 87 -13.22 -14.76 -36.89
C GLY A 87 -13.92 -13.58 -36.20
N ALA A 88 -15.20 -13.36 -36.52
CA ALA A 88 -16.00 -12.33 -35.88
C ALA A 88 -16.19 -12.55 -34.37
N ALA A 89 -16.38 -13.80 -33.93
CA ALA A 89 -16.51 -14.15 -32.52
C ALA A 89 -15.20 -13.96 -31.75
N VAL A 90 -14.07 -14.37 -32.33
CA VAL A 90 -12.73 -14.17 -31.74
C VAL A 90 -12.39 -12.69 -31.65
N ASP A 91 -12.70 -11.90 -32.67
CA ASP A 91 -12.47 -10.45 -32.65
C ASP A 91 -13.32 -9.75 -31.58
N ALA A 92 -14.57 -10.16 -31.39
CA ALA A 92 -15.43 -9.66 -30.33
C ALA A 92 -14.88 -10.01 -28.94
N SER A 93 -14.54 -11.28 -28.71
CA SER A 93 -13.97 -11.76 -27.44
C SER A 93 -12.62 -11.08 -27.11
N SER A 94 -11.78 -10.88 -28.12
CA SER A 94 -10.50 -10.16 -27.98
C SER A 94 -10.71 -8.70 -27.59
N ARG A 95 -11.71 -8.03 -28.17
CA ARG A 95 -12.08 -6.63 -27.83
C ARG A 95 -12.64 -6.53 -26.42
N ASP A 96 -13.54 -7.43 -26.04
CA ASP A 96 -14.12 -7.45 -24.69
C ASP A 96 -13.04 -7.72 -23.64
N GLY A 97 -12.15 -8.69 -23.91
CA GLY A 97 -11.00 -8.97 -23.06
C GLY A 97 -10.01 -7.79 -23.00
N ALA A 98 -9.85 -7.02 -24.08
CA ALA A 98 -9.04 -5.80 -24.06
C ALA A 98 -9.71 -4.68 -23.25
N ALA A 99 -11.02 -4.48 -23.38
CA ALA A 99 -11.78 -3.51 -22.61
C ALA A 99 -11.74 -3.82 -21.10
N ALA A 100 -11.98 -5.07 -20.72
CA ALA A 100 -11.89 -5.51 -19.33
C ALA A 100 -10.49 -5.30 -18.73
N ARG A 101 -9.43 -5.55 -19.51
CA ARG A 101 -8.04 -5.30 -19.09
C ARG A 101 -7.75 -3.81 -18.92
N LEU A 102 -8.26 -2.95 -19.81
CA LEU A 102 -8.12 -1.50 -19.69
C LEU A 102 -8.85 -0.94 -18.47
N ASP A 103 -10.05 -1.46 -18.17
CA ASP A 103 -10.80 -1.09 -16.97
C ASP A 103 -10.14 -1.56 -15.68
N ALA A 104 -9.55 -2.76 -15.67
CA ALA A 104 -8.76 -3.22 -14.54
C ALA A 104 -7.51 -2.34 -14.33
N ALA A 105 -6.81 -1.99 -15.41
CA ALA A 105 -5.63 -1.13 -15.36
C ALA A 105 -5.96 0.32 -14.93
N SER A 106 -7.12 0.85 -15.32
CA SER A 106 -7.56 2.19 -14.91
C SER A 106 -7.88 2.22 -13.42
N ARG A 107 -8.59 1.20 -12.90
CA ARG A 107 -8.85 1.05 -11.45
C ARG A 107 -7.56 0.96 -10.64
N GLN A 108 -6.59 0.16 -11.10
CA GLN A 108 -5.27 0.06 -10.46
C GLN A 108 -4.54 1.41 -10.47
N SER A 109 -4.58 2.13 -11.60
CA SER A 109 -3.97 3.45 -11.71
C SER A 109 -4.58 4.45 -10.74
N ASP A 110 -5.88 4.39 -10.49
CA ASP A 110 -6.55 5.27 -9.52
C ASP A 110 -6.22 4.93 -8.07
N ILE A 111 -6.08 3.64 -7.74
CA ILE A 111 -5.56 3.21 -6.43
C ILE A 111 -4.14 3.75 -6.22
N LEU A 112 -3.27 3.62 -7.22
CA LEU A 112 -1.90 4.12 -7.15
C LEU A 112 -1.86 5.64 -6.98
N LYS A 113 -2.67 6.40 -7.73
CA LYS A 113 -2.78 7.87 -7.55
C LYS A 113 -3.19 8.23 -6.12
N ARG A 114 -4.18 7.53 -5.56
CA ARG A 114 -4.63 7.74 -4.18
C ARG A 114 -3.52 7.44 -3.18
N ALA A 115 -2.80 6.33 -3.36
CA ALA A 115 -1.66 5.96 -2.51
C ALA A 115 -0.53 6.99 -2.56
N VAL A 116 -0.19 7.51 -3.75
CA VAL A 116 0.83 8.55 -3.91
C VAL A 116 0.42 9.85 -3.24
N LEU A 117 -0.82 10.30 -3.43
CA LEU A 117 -1.34 11.50 -2.77
C LEU A 117 -1.35 11.36 -1.24
N PHE A 118 -1.71 10.17 -0.74
CA PHE A 118 -1.65 9.88 0.68
C PHE A 118 -0.21 9.94 1.22
N HIS A 119 0.72 9.26 0.55
CA HIS A 119 2.12 9.28 0.94
C HIS A 119 2.71 10.69 0.93
N HIS A 120 2.35 11.51 -0.06
CA HIS A 120 2.76 12.91 -0.12
C HIS A 120 2.24 13.71 1.07
N ARG A 121 0.95 13.58 1.42
CA ARG A 121 0.37 14.27 2.59
C ARG A 121 1.02 13.83 3.89
N LEU A 122 1.21 12.52 4.08
CA LEU A 122 1.86 11.98 5.28
C LEU A 122 3.29 12.51 5.41
N ARG A 123 4.04 12.52 4.31
CA ARG A 123 5.39 13.06 4.27
C ARG A 123 5.43 14.55 4.62
N GLN A 124 4.52 15.35 4.07
CA GLN A 124 4.41 16.78 4.43
C GLN A 124 4.14 16.98 5.92
N THR A 125 3.25 16.18 6.52
CA THR A 125 2.98 16.28 7.96
C THR A 125 4.19 15.88 8.81
N GLN A 126 4.95 14.87 8.39
CA GLN A 126 6.17 14.46 9.07
C GLN A 126 7.27 15.51 8.94
N GLU A 127 7.43 16.10 7.75
CA GLU A 127 8.39 17.18 7.51
C GLU A 127 8.06 18.40 8.39
N ALA A 128 6.79 18.81 8.47
CA ALA A 128 6.37 19.91 9.34
C ALA A 128 6.64 19.62 10.83
N ALA A 129 6.32 18.41 11.31
CA ALA A 129 6.61 18.00 12.68
C ALA A 129 8.13 17.95 12.96
N GLN A 130 8.92 17.48 11.99
CA GLN A 130 10.37 17.45 12.09
C GLN A 130 10.96 18.87 12.15
N GLU A 131 10.43 19.81 11.36
CA GLU A 131 10.82 21.22 11.41
C GLU A 131 10.50 21.86 12.76
N GLU A 132 9.32 21.59 13.33
CA GLU A 132 8.96 22.08 14.67
C GLU A 132 9.92 21.54 15.73
N LEU A 133 10.21 20.24 15.71
CA LEU A 133 11.17 19.63 16.63
C LEU A 133 12.57 20.24 16.48
N ARG A 134 13.01 20.51 15.24
CA ARG A 134 14.30 21.19 14.99
C ARG A 134 14.33 22.58 15.59
N ARG A 135 13.26 23.37 15.42
CA ARG A 135 13.14 24.70 16.05
C ARG A 135 13.25 24.62 17.57
N GLN A 136 12.49 23.72 18.21
CA GLN A 136 12.57 23.53 19.66
C GLN A 136 13.97 23.15 20.13
N VAL A 137 14.65 22.26 19.41
CA VAL A 137 16.03 21.86 19.73
C VAL A 137 16.99 23.06 19.64
N ASP A 138 16.83 23.92 18.64
CA ASP A 138 17.66 25.12 18.50
C ASP A 138 17.36 26.15 19.59
N ASP A 139 16.09 26.36 19.94
CA ASP A 139 15.68 27.22 21.06
C ASP A 139 16.30 26.74 22.39
N TYR A 140 16.26 25.43 22.66
CA TYR A 140 16.89 24.85 23.85
C TYR A 140 18.40 25.03 23.86
N LYS A 141 19.09 24.86 22.72
CA LYS A 141 20.53 25.12 22.62
C LYS A 141 20.86 26.58 22.95
N GLU A 142 20.06 27.53 22.48
CA GLU A 142 20.26 28.94 22.79
C GLU A 142 20.02 29.24 24.28
N GLN A 143 18.99 28.63 24.87
CA GLN A 143 18.73 28.75 26.30
C GLN A 143 19.88 28.22 27.15
N VAL A 144 20.45 27.07 26.78
CA VAL A 144 21.63 26.50 27.44
C VAL A 144 22.82 27.45 27.32
N ARG A 145 23.14 27.96 26.12
CA ARG A 145 24.22 28.94 25.93
C ARG A 145 24.04 30.20 26.78
N ARG A 146 22.82 30.70 26.91
CA ARG A 146 22.51 31.87 27.76
C ARG A 146 22.75 31.55 29.24
N LEU A 147 22.31 30.38 29.72
CA LEU A 147 22.53 29.94 31.10
C LEU A 147 24.01 29.69 31.40
N GLU A 148 24.76 29.14 30.45
CA GLU A 148 26.21 28.98 30.57
C GLU A 148 26.90 30.34 30.70
N ALA A 149 26.51 31.33 29.88
CA ALA A 149 27.06 32.68 29.96
C ALA A 149 26.72 33.39 31.27
N THR A 150 25.49 33.27 31.78
CA THR A 150 25.12 33.87 33.07
C THR A 150 25.82 33.18 34.24
N ASN A 151 25.93 31.85 34.22
CA ASN A 151 26.66 31.11 35.24
C ASN A 151 28.15 31.50 35.26
N TYR A 152 28.77 31.62 34.07
CA TYR A 152 30.13 32.09 33.95
C TYR A 152 30.30 33.51 34.53
N ALA A 153 29.42 34.46 34.17
CA ALA A 153 29.46 35.81 34.71
C ALA A 153 29.29 35.84 36.24
N LEU A 154 28.36 35.07 36.78
CA LEU A 154 28.17 34.92 38.23
C LEU A 154 29.42 34.35 38.91
N SER A 155 30.02 33.29 38.34
CA SER A 155 31.25 32.69 38.88
C SER A 155 32.41 33.67 38.90
N LEU A 156 32.52 34.53 37.87
CA LEU A 156 33.53 35.59 37.80
C LEU A 156 33.28 36.67 38.85
N HIS A 157 32.03 37.11 39.02
CA HIS A 157 31.67 38.08 40.05
C HIS A 157 31.89 37.56 41.47
N LEU A 158 31.58 36.29 41.74
CA LEU A 158 31.86 35.65 43.03
C LEU A 158 33.37 35.62 43.30
N ARG A 159 34.17 35.18 42.33
CA ARG A 159 35.63 35.19 42.46
C ARG A 159 36.18 36.61 42.69
N GLN A 160 35.63 37.61 42.01
CA GLN A 160 35.99 39.00 42.25
C GLN A 160 35.59 39.43 43.67
N ALA A 161 34.38 39.13 44.14
CA ALA A 161 33.95 39.47 45.50
C ALA A 161 34.82 38.81 46.57
N ASP A 162 35.22 37.55 46.37
CA ASP A 162 36.14 36.83 47.26
C ASP A 162 37.54 37.49 47.29
N LEU A 163 38.05 37.91 46.13
CA LEU A 163 39.32 38.65 46.04
C LEU A 163 39.24 40.03 46.69
N HIS A 164 38.13 40.76 46.52
CA HIS A 164 37.91 42.05 47.18
C HIS A 164 37.74 41.88 48.70
N ARG A 165 37.09 40.80 49.15
CA ARG A 165 37.02 40.40 50.56
C ARG A 165 38.39 40.00 51.12
N GLY A 166 39.25 39.39 50.31
CA GLY A 166 40.63 39.01 50.66
C GLY A 166 41.66 40.14 50.55
N GLY A 167 41.34 41.26 49.89
CA GLY A 167 42.23 42.40 49.65
C GLY A 167 42.07 43.58 50.62
N GLY A 168 41.07 43.55 51.51
CA GLY A 168 40.86 44.55 52.54
C GLY A 168 40.46 43.85 53.84
N ALA A 169 41.38 43.85 54.80
CA ALA A 169 41.19 43.25 56.13
C ALA A 169 39.86 43.70 56.78
N MET A 170 38.93 42.76 56.95
CA MET A 170 37.83 42.89 57.91
C MET A 170 37.67 41.57 58.65
N ALA A 171 37.88 41.62 59.96
CA ALA A 171 37.90 40.48 60.87
C ALA A 171 36.60 39.65 60.79
N PRO A 172 36.65 38.32 60.98
CA PRO A 172 35.46 37.49 60.97
C PRO A 172 34.60 37.82 62.21
N GLY A 173 33.48 38.49 61.98
CA GLY A 173 32.42 38.61 62.98
C GLY A 173 31.80 37.24 63.29
N PRO A 174 31.23 37.04 64.49
CA PRO A 174 30.75 35.73 64.93
C PRO A 174 29.62 35.24 64.01
N GLY A 175 29.78 34.05 63.44
CA GLY A 175 28.73 33.40 62.66
C GLY A 175 27.52 33.13 63.54
N ASN A 176 26.33 33.51 63.06
CA ASN A 176 25.05 33.14 63.67
C ASN A 176 24.81 31.63 63.45
N PRO A 177 24.75 30.81 64.52
CA PRO A 177 24.57 29.37 64.40
C PRO A 177 23.11 28.98 64.65
N GLU A 178 22.14 29.51 63.91
CA GLU A 178 20.73 29.09 64.07
C GLU A 178 19.95 29.28 62.76
N ILE A 179 20.27 28.49 61.73
CA ILE A 179 19.29 28.15 60.67
C ILE A 179 19.63 26.73 60.19
N PHE A 180 18.79 25.76 60.59
CA PHE A 180 18.78 24.37 60.10
C PHE A 180 18.17 24.28 58.70
#